data_AF-V9XHH0-F1
#
_entry.id   AF-V9XHH0-F1
#
_cell.length_a   1.000
_cell.length_b   1.000
_cell.length_c   1.000
_cell.angle_alpha   90.00
_cell.angle_beta   90.00
_cell.angle_gamma   90.00
#
_symmetry.space_group_name_H-M   'P 1'
#
loop_
_entity.id
_entity.type
_entity.pdbx_description
1 polymer ?
#
loop_
_entity_poly.entity_id
_entity_poly.type
_entity_poly.pdbx_seq_one_letter_code
_entity_poly.pdbx_strand_id
1 'polypeptide(L)'
;MHFLPDGEHRHRFLAALRVAGLGVEELWLRYFTLGGEVGRVEIEAYLNGLLPLPCLQHDLIAHAINERLDEIAPPRAPYSAELPVSLPEGNGVHGKDDPEGVDSHASGEVDSPGANDEVDAEASGNDVDEEPGRSQDPEPDSNI
;
A
#
# COMPACT_ATOMS: atom_id res chain seq x y z
N MET A 1 -17.79 -2.99 18.39
CA MET A 1 -17.77 -1.65 17.78
C MET A 1 -18.09 -1.81 16.30
N HIS A 2 -18.94 -0.94 15.75
CA HIS A 2 -19.17 -0.87 14.31
C HIS A 2 -18.12 0.06 13.71
N PHE A 3 -17.51 -0.37 12.61
CA PHE A 3 -16.37 0.23 11.95
C PHE A 3 -16.77 0.61 10.52
N LEU A 4 -16.49 1.87 10.18
CA LEU A 4 -16.46 2.36 8.82
C LEU A 4 -15.02 2.80 8.57
N PRO A 5 -14.36 2.37 7.48
CA PRO A 5 -13.03 2.84 7.16
C PRO A 5 -13.11 4.31 6.76
N ASP A 6 -12.14 5.09 7.25
CA ASP A 6 -12.08 6.54 7.02
C ASP A 6 -10.97 6.90 6.03
N GLY A 7 -11.15 8.03 5.32
CA GLY A 7 -10.15 8.69 4.49
C GLY A 7 -9.32 7.73 3.63
N GLU A 8 -8.03 7.67 3.93
CA GLU A 8 -7.03 6.87 3.20
C GLU A 8 -7.27 5.36 3.30
N HIS A 9 -7.72 4.84 4.45
CA HIS A 9 -7.99 3.41 4.59
C HIS A 9 -9.13 2.97 3.70
N ARG A 10 -10.19 3.78 3.61
CA ARG A 10 -11.30 3.51 2.69
C ARG A 10 -10.86 3.59 1.23
N HIS A 11 -10.03 4.56 0.90
CA HIS A 11 -9.50 4.69 -0.46
C HIS A 11 -8.70 3.46 -0.87
N ARG A 12 -7.74 3.01 -0.03
CA ARG A 12 -6.94 1.80 -0.27
C ARG A 12 -7.80 0.53 -0.36
N PHE A 13 -8.77 0.39 0.53
CA PHE A 13 -9.69 -0.75 0.53
C PHE A 13 -10.50 -0.84 -0.78
N LEU A 14 -11.09 0.28 -1.22
CA LEU A 14 -11.84 0.34 -2.47
C LEU A 14 -10.94 0.19 -3.70
N ALA A 15 -9.69 0.67 -3.63
CA ALA A 15 -8.70 0.44 -4.68
C ALA A 15 -8.35 -1.05 -4.80
N ALA A 16 -8.10 -1.73 -3.67
CA ALA A 16 -7.84 -3.17 -3.63
C ALA A 16 -9.02 -3.97 -4.21
N LEU A 17 -10.26 -3.65 -3.81
CA LEU A 17 -11.46 -4.27 -4.37
C LEU A 17 -11.55 -4.11 -5.90
N ARG A 18 -11.20 -2.92 -6.40
CA ARG A 18 -11.21 -2.63 -7.84
C ARG A 18 -10.15 -3.42 -8.60
N VAL A 19 -8.94 -3.56 -8.03
CA VAL A 19 -7.85 -4.37 -8.60
C VAL A 19 -8.19 -5.85 -8.57
N ALA A 20 -8.85 -6.33 -7.52
CA ALA A 20 -9.32 -7.71 -7.40
C ALA A 20 -10.38 -8.06 -8.47
N GLY A 21 -11.02 -7.05 -9.07
CA GLY A 21 -12.01 -7.23 -10.13
C GLY A 21 -13.30 -7.91 -9.66
N LEU A 22 -13.58 -7.90 -8.36
CA LEU A 22 -14.76 -8.54 -7.79
C LEU A 22 -15.98 -7.64 -7.93
N GLY A 23 -17.06 -8.19 -8.49
CA GLY A 23 -18.39 -7.61 -8.35
C GLY A 23 -18.96 -7.82 -6.95
N VAL A 24 -19.99 -7.07 -6.57
CA VAL A 24 -20.63 -7.16 -5.24
C VAL A 24 -21.17 -8.58 -4.96
N GLU A 25 -21.77 -9.23 -5.96
CA GLU A 25 -22.26 -10.61 -5.84
C GLU A 25 -21.14 -11.61 -5.57
N GLU A 26 -20.04 -11.54 -6.32
CA GLU A 26 -18.90 -12.45 -6.15
C GLU A 26 -18.20 -12.22 -4.81
N LEU A 27 -18.01 -10.95 -4.44
CA LEU A 27 -17.47 -10.57 -3.14
C LEU A 27 -18.33 -11.14 -2.01
N TRP A 28 -19.65 -10.98 -2.08
CA TRP A 28 -20.58 -11.50 -1.09
C TRP A 28 -20.50 -13.02 -0.98
N LEU A 29 -20.44 -13.75 -2.11
CA LEU A 29 -20.32 -15.21 -2.09
C LEU A 29 -19.00 -15.67 -1.43
N ARG A 30 -17.87 -15.05 -1.78
CA ARG A 30 -16.56 -15.38 -1.16
C ARG A 30 -16.58 -15.07 0.33
N TYR A 31 -17.03 -13.88 0.71
CA TYR A 31 -17.23 -13.49 2.10
C TYR A 31 -18.14 -14.48 2.87
N PHE A 32 -19.23 -14.93 2.25
CA PHE A 32 -20.16 -15.89 2.86
C PHE A 32 -19.49 -17.24 3.11
N THR A 33 -18.65 -17.72 2.19
CA THR A 33 -17.88 -18.97 2.39
C THR A 33 -16.88 -18.89 3.54
N LEU A 34 -16.44 -17.68 3.90
CA LEU A 34 -15.57 -17.43 5.06
C LEU A 34 -16.35 -17.34 6.38
N GLY A 35 -17.66 -17.56 6.37
CA GLY A 35 -18.53 -17.47 7.55
C GLY A 35 -19.12 -16.08 7.80
N GLY A 36 -19.17 -15.25 6.77
CA GLY A 36 -19.82 -13.95 6.82
C GLY A 36 -21.32 -14.02 7.14
N GLU A 37 -21.77 -13.19 8.08
CA GLU A 37 -23.15 -13.20 8.59
C GLU A 37 -24.05 -12.11 7.98
N VAL A 38 -23.45 -11.16 7.26
CA VAL A 38 -24.10 -9.95 6.72
C VAL A 38 -24.64 -10.22 5.31
N GLY A 39 -25.80 -9.65 5.00
CA GLY A 39 -26.43 -9.80 3.69
C GLY A 39 -25.72 -9.00 2.60
N ARG A 40 -25.92 -9.41 1.34
CA ARG A 40 -25.37 -8.70 0.17
C ARG A 40 -25.70 -7.20 0.15
N VAL A 41 -26.94 -6.84 0.46
CA VAL A 41 -27.40 -5.44 0.44
C VAL A 41 -26.67 -4.61 1.51
N GLU A 42 -26.39 -5.20 2.66
CA GLU A 42 -25.63 -4.54 3.73
C GLU A 42 -24.16 -4.38 3.35
N ILE A 43 -23.55 -5.36 2.66
CA ILE A 43 -22.21 -5.20 2.07
C ILE A 43 -22.22 -4.07 1.04
N GLU A 44 -23.21 -4.02 0.17
CA GLU A 44 -23.33 -2.95 -0.83
C GLU A 44 -23.45 -1.58 -0.16
N ALA A 45 -24.30 -1.45 0.87
CA ALA A 45 -24.41 -0.23 1.66
C ALA A 45 -23.09 0.14 2.36
N TYR A 46 -22.37 -0.85 2.91
CA TYR A 46 -21.07 -0.66 3.52
C TYR A 46 -20.01 -0.14 2.54
N LEU A 47 -19.92 -0.72 1.34
CA LEU A 47 -18.99 -0.26 0.29
C LEU A 47 -19.28 1.19 -0.14
N ASN A 48 -20.56 1.55 -0.19
CA ASN A 48 -21.00 2.93 -0.48
C ASN A 48 -20.81 3.90 0.70
N GLY A 49 -20.39 3.41 1.87
CA GLY A 49 -20.20 4.23 3.07
C GLY A 49 -21.51 4.60 3.78
N LEU A 50 -22.60 3.90 3.47
CA LEU A 50 -23.95 4.18 3.98
C LEU A 50 -24.25 3.42 5.28
N LEU A 51 -23.51 2.35 5.58
CA LEU A 51 -23.74 1.48 6.73
C LEU A 51 -22.40 1.03 7.32
N PRO A 52 -22.11 1.24 8.62
CA PRO A 52 -20.93 0.67 9.26
C PRO A 52 -21.14 -0.80 9.64
N LEU A 53 -20.10 -1.62 9.52
CA LEU A 53 -20.15 -3.06 9.83
C LEU A 53 -19.33 -3.39 11.08
N PRO A 54 -19.61 -4.50 11.78
CA PRO A 54 -18.71 -4.98 12.83
C PRO A 54 -17.30 -5.23 12.27
N CYS A 55 -16.26 -4.99 13.08
CA CYS A 55 -14.85 -5.15 12.65
C CYS A 55 -14.58 -6.53 12.02
N LEU A 56 -15.12 -7.60 12.61
CA LEU A 56 -14.98 -8.95 12.07
C LEU A 56 -15.52 -9.06 10.64
N GLN A 57 -16.67 -8.44 10.37
CA GLN A 57 -17.30 -8.50 9.06
C GLN A 57 -16.51 -7.71 8.02
N HIS A 58 -15.94 -6.55 8.41
CA HIS A 58 -14.97 -5.84 7.58
C HIS A 58 -13.75 -6.70 7.25
N ASP A 59 -13.16 -7.37 8.25
CA ASP A 59 -11.94 -8.15 8.08
C ASP A 59 -12.17 -9.37 7.17
N LEU A 60 -13.35 -9.99 7.26
CA LEU A 60 -13.74 -11.07 6.34
C LEU A 60 -13.88 -10.58 4.89
N ILE A 61 -14.43 -9.38 4.67
CA ILE A 61 -14.49 -8.78 3.32
C ILE A 61 -13.07 -8.46 2.83
N ALA A 62 -12.22 -7.90 3.69
CA ALA A 62 -10.82 -7.63 3.36
C ALA A 62 -10.07 -8.92 3.01
N HIS A 63 -10.32 -10.00 3.75
CA HIS A 63 -9.72 -11.31 3.49
C HIS A 63 -10.14 -11.86 2.13
N ALA A 64 -11.44 -11.83 1.79
CA ALA A 64 -11.93 -12.26 0.48
C ALA A 64 -11.31 -11.47 -0.69
N ILE A 65 -11.09 -10.16 -0.51
CA ILE A 65 -10.39 -9.32 -1.50
C ILE A 65 -8.93 -9.75 -1.63
N ASN A 66 -8.24 -9.95 -0.51
CA ASN A 66 -6.83 -10.34 -0.51
C ASN A 66 -6.62 -11.72 -1.14
N GLU A 67 -7.45 -12.71 -0.82
CA GLU A 67 -7.40 -14.03 -1.47
C GLU A 67 -7.54 -13.90 -2.99
N ARG A 68 -8.44 -13.03 -3.47
CA ARG A 68 -8.58 -12.78 -4.89
C ARG A 68 -7.35 -12.07 -5.48
N LEU A 69 -6.73 -11.15 -4.76
CA LEU A 69 -5.49 -10.51 -5.21
C LEU A 69 -4.35 -11.52 -5.31
N ASP A 70 -4.24 -12.46 -4.37
CA ASP A 70 -3.24 -13.52 -4.38
C ASP A 70 -3.44 -14.49 -5.56
N GLU A 71 -4.69 -14.77 -5.96
CA GLU A 71 -5.01 -15.54 -7.18
C GLU A 71 -4.51 -14.84 -8.45
N ILE A 72 -4.57 -13.50 -8.50
CA ILE A 72 -4.23 -12.69 -9.68
C ILE A 72 -2.73 -12.35 -9.72
N ALA A 73 -2.10 -12.20 -8.57
CA ALA A 73 -0.69 -11.86 -8.41
C ALA A 73 0.08 -12.95 -7.61
N PRO A 74 0.24 -14.16 -8.17
CA PRO A 74 0.96 -15.27 -7.53
C PRO A 74 2.42 -14.90 -7.19
N PRO A 75 3.10 -15.69 -6.33
CA PRO A 75 4.37 -15.32 -5.72
C PRO A 75 5.40 -14.85 -6.75
N ARG A 76 6.00 -13.70 -6.47
CA ARG A 76 7.00 -13.09 -7.35
C ARG A 76 8.25 -13.95 -7.36
N ALA A 77 8.63 -14.38 -8.56
CA ALA A 77 9.86 -15.13 -8.77
C ALA A 77 11.09 -14.27 -8.38
N PRO A 78 12.12 -14.87 -7.77
CA PRO A 78 13.32 -14.16 -7.36
C PRO A 78 14.09 -13.65 -8.57
N TYR A 79 14.69 -12.46 -8.41
CA TYR A 79 15.57 -11.91 -9.44
C TYR A 79 16.90 -12.65 -9.45
N SER A 80 17.58 -12.71 -10.61
CA SER A 80 18.91 -13.34 -10.72
C SER A 80 19.96 -12.74 -9.78
N ALA A 81 19.77 -11.48 -9.34
CA ALA A 81 20.61 -10.82 -8.34
C ALA A 81 20.43 -11.40 -6.92
N GLU A 82 19.32 -12.09 -6.67
CA GLU A 82 18.96 -12.74 -5.40
C GLU A 82 19.27 -14.25 -5.43
N LEU A 83 19.66 -14.78 -6.59
CA LEU A 83 20.09 -16.16 -6.71
C LEU A 83 21.54 -16.30 -6.21
N PRO A 84 21.85 -17.37 -5.45
CA PRO A 84 23.21 -17.62 -5.03
C PRO A 84 24.11 -17.80 -6.25
N VAL A 85 25.22 -17.07 -6.30
CA VAL A 85 26.28 -17.32 -7.30
C VAL A 85 26.78 -18.74 -7.05
N SER A 86 26.63 -19.60 -8.07
CA SER A 86 27.27 -20.91 -8.09
C SER A 86 28.78 -20.70 -8.04
N LEU A 87 29.35 -20.68 -6.84
CA LEU A 87 30.80 -20.71 -6.67
C LEU A 87 31.28 -22.02 -7.30
N PRO A 88 32.18 -21.98 -8.30
CA PRO A 88 32.74 -23.22 -8.83
C PRO A 88 33.45 -23.93 -7.68
N GLU A 89 33.00 -25.14 -7.36
CA GLU A 89 33.66 -26.01 -6.39
C GLU A 89 35.14 -26.11 -6.80
N GLY A 90 36.01 -25.60 -5.92
CA GLY A 90 37.43 -25.51 -6.17
C GLY A 90 38.03 -26.89 -6.35
N ASN A 91 38.26 -27.30 -7.60
CA ASN A 91 39.18 -28.38 -7.89
C ASN A 91 40.59 -27.79 -7.88
N GLY A 92 41.20 -27.82 -6.69
CA GLY A 92 42.57 -27.42 -6.49
C GLY A 92 43.57 -28.28 -7.28
N VAL A 93 44.77 -27.69 -7.41
CA VAL A 93 46.06 -28.30 -7.78
C VAL A 93 46.40 -28.28 -9.27
N HIS A 94 47.16 -27.26 -9.69
CA HIS A 94 48.60 -27.47 -9.90
C HIS A 94 49.37 -26.14 -9.81
N GLY A 95 50.31 -26.08 -8.87
CA GLY A 95 51.18 -24.93 -8.65
C GLY A 95 52.20 -24.74 -9.77
N LYS A 96 52.63 -23.49 -9.89
CA LYS A 96 54.04 -23.16 -10.12
C LYS A 96 54.28 -21.74 -9.62
N ASP A 97 55.13 -21.71 -8.61
CA ASP A 97 56.00 -20.64 -8.14
C ASP A 97 56.69 -19.96 -9.35
N ASP A 98 57.00 -18.67 -9.43
CA ASP A 98 57.60 -17.75 -8.45
C ASP A 98 57.48 -16.27 -8.93
N PRO A 99 57.79 -15.28 -8.08
CA PRO A 99 57.45 -13.85 -8.22
C PRO A 99 58.62 -12.95 -8.68
N GLU A 100 58.31 -11.76 -9.19
CA GLU A 100 59.09 -10.48 -9.14
C GLU A 100 58.43 -9.48 -10.12
N GLY A 101 58.25 -8.19 -9.87
CA GLY A 101 58.70 -7.32 -8.80
C GLY A 101 57.90 -6.00 -8.80
N VAL A 102 57.91 -5.42 -7.62
CA VAL A 102 57.45 -4.10 -7.16
C VAL A 102 57.89 -2.98 -8.09
N ASP A 103 57.03 -1.98 -8.31
CA ASP A 103 57.42 -0.56 -8.20
C ASP A 103 56.19 0.32 -7.91
N SER A 104 56.45 1.28 -7.02
CA SER A 104 55.50 2.10 -6.27
C SER A 104 55.23 3.44 -6.95
N HIS A 105 54.51 4.34 -6.25
CA HIS A 105 54.16 5.74 -6.59
C HIS A 105 52.78 5.87 -7.26
N ALA A 106 51.83 6.69 -6.80
CA ALA A 106 51.83 7.70 -5.75
C ALA A 106 50.38 7.93 -5.29
N SER A 107 50.27 8.39 -4.05
CA SER A 107 49.08 8.90 -3.39
C SER A 107 48.32 9.91 -4.27
N GLY A 108 47.01 9.72 -4.38
CA GLY A 108 46.07 10.69 -4.93
C GLY A 108 44.82 10.68 -4.07
N GLU A 109 44.59 11.80 -3.41
CA GLU A 109 43.58 12.05 -2.40
C GLU A 109 42.16 11.62 -2.80
N VAL A 110 41.44 11.20 -1.76
CA VAL A 110 39.99 11.18 -1.71
C VAL A 110 39.47 12.61 -1.91
N ASP A 111 38.69 12.84 -2.95
CA ASP A 111 37.77 13.99 -2.97
C ASP A 111 36.44 13.53 -3.56
N SER A 112 35.50 13.28 -2.65
CA SER A 112 34.10 13.08 -2.96
C SER A 112 33.49 14.43 -3.33
N PRO A 113 32.94 14.62 -4.54
CA PRO A 113 32.24 15.85 -4.83
C PRO A 113 30.88 15.85 -4.13
N GLY A 114 30.76 16.78 -3.19
CA GLY A 114 29.81 17.87 -3.34
C GLY A 114 28.34 17.56 -3.06
N ALA A 115 27.90 18.11 -1.93
CA ALA A 115 26.51 18.33 -1.54
C ALA A 115 25.61 18.87 -2.67
N ASN A 116 24.38 18.37 -2.71
CA ASN A 116 23.20 19.18 -3.06
C ASN A 116 22.19 18.91 -1.93
N ASP A 117 22.18 19.77 -0.91
CA ASP A 117 21.39 20.99 -0.78
C ASP A 117 20.08 20.69 -0.05
N GLU A 118 20.10 21.08 1.23
CA GLU A 118 18.92 21.39 2.01
C GLU A 118 18.01 22.32 1.20
N VAL A 119 16.75 21.96 1.06
CA VAL A 119 15.68 22.96 0.94
C VAL A 119 14.81 22.87 2.19
N ASP A 120 15.36 23.40 3.28
CA ASP A 120 14.54 24.13 4.22
C ASP A 120 14.07 25.40 3.50
N ALA A 121 12.76 25.52 3.29
CA ALA A 121 12.15 26.81 3.09
C ALA A 121 10.70 26.77 3.59
N GLU A 122 10.60 27.26 4.83
CA GLU A 122 9.60 28.22 5.26
C GLU A 122 8.12 27.81 5.17
N ALA A 123 7.60 27.49 6.35
CA ALA A 123 6.30 27.97 6.77
C ALA A 123 6.10 29.44 6.36
N SER A 124 5.10 29.70 5.53
CA SER A 124 4.41 30.97 5.55
C SER A 124 2.98 30.68 5.96
N GLY A 125 2.73 30.79 7.26
CA GLY A 125 1.41 31.12 7.73
C GLY A 125 1.04 32.47 7.15
N ASN A 126 -0.15 32.54 6.58
CA ASN A 126 -0.95 33.73 6.76
C ASN A 126 -2.37 33.28 7.06
N ASP A 127 -2.68 33.31 8.35
CA ASP A 127 -4.00 33.45 8.92
C ASP A 127 -4.82 34.57 8.24
N VAL A 128 -6.11 34.59 8.60
CA VAL A 128 -7.04 35.73 8.60
C VAL A 128 -7.74 35.93 7.24
N ASP A 129 -9.06 35.90 7.05
CA ASP A 129 -10.31 35.83 7.83
C ASP A 129 -11.35 35.25 6.81
N GLU A 130 -12.49 34.62 7.12
CA GLU A 130 -13.68 35.19 7.77
C GLU A 130 -14.75 34.07 7.84
N GLU A 131 -15.45 33.95 8.98
CA GLU A 131 -16.57 33.01 9.20
C GLU A 131 -17.91 33.45 8.52
N PRO A 132 -19.11 32.97 8.92
CA PRO A 132 -19.73 31.73 8.47
C PRO A 132 -21.11 32.01 7.83
N GLY A 133 -21.36 31.44 6.66
CA GLY A 133 -22.69 31.46 6.04
C GLY A 133 -23.66 30.49 6.72
N ARG A 134 -24.15 30.82 7.92
CA ARG A 134 -25.40 30.27 8.46
C ARG A 134 -26.58 30.97 7.78
N SER A 135 -27.43 30.22 7.09
CA SER A 135 -28.89 30.43 6.93
C SER A 135 -29.40 29.37 5.94
N GLN A 136 -30.52 28.68 6.06
CA GLN A 136 -31.58 28.49 7.05
C GLN A 136 -32.40 27.34 6.42
N ASP A 137 -32.70 26.28 7.16
CA ASP A 137 -33.72 25.30 6.75
C ASP A 137 -35.14 25.89 6.99
N PRO A 138 -36.20 25.33 6.37
CA PRO A 138 -37.35 26.07 5.82
C PRO A 138 -38.49 26.36 6.80
N GLU A 139 -39.25 27.43 6.55
CA GLU A 139 -40.55 27.67 7.18
C GLU A 139 -41.65 26.77 6.57
N PRO A 140 -42.57 26.22 7.38
CA PRO A 140 -43.78 25.56 6.89
C PRO A 140 -44.91 26.57 6.70
N ASP A 141 -45.27 26.88 5.45
CA ASP A 141 -46.53 27.57 5.17
C ASP A 141 -47.70 26.62 5.40
N SER A 142 -48.27 26.72 6.60
CA SER A 142 -49.69 26.43 6.85
C SER A 142 -50.52 27.62 6.38
N ASN A 143 -51.25 27.48 5.27
CA ASN A 143 -52.61 28.01 5.07
C ASN A 143 -53.06 27.88 3.60
N ILE A 144 -54.03 27.00 3.35
CA ILE A 144 -55.38 27.31 2.80
C ILE A 144 -56.26 26.06 2.94
#